data_AF-A0A1J3HD72-F1
#
_entry.id   AF-A0A1J3HD72-F1
#
_cell.length_a   1.000
_cell.length_b   1.000
_cell.length_c   1.000
_cell.angle_alpha   90.00
_cell.angle_beta   90.00
_cell.angle_gamma   90.00
#
_symmetry.space_group_name_H-M   'P 1'
#
loop_
_entity.id
_entity.type
_entity.pdbx_description
1 polymer ?
#
loop_
_entity_poly.entity_id
_entity_poly.type
_entity_poly.pdbx_seq_one_letter_code
_entity_poly.pdbx_strand_id
1 'polypeptide(L)'
;SWRDHCKKSRSPVVKIQPSRTLIGEPVGTKVAAFSSRGPNPISAAILKPDIAAPGVSILAATTPNATFSDRGFIFLSGTSMATPTISGVIALLKTLHRDWSPAAFRSAIVTTAWRTDPFGEEIFAEGSPRKLADPFDYGGGLVNPERAANPGLVYDLGLEDYILYMCSEDYTESSISQLVGKGIVCSNPRPSALDFNLPSITI
;
A
#
# COMPACT_ATOMS: atom_id res chain seq x y z
N SER A 1 -31.12 -4.29 -22.13
CA SER A 1 -29.64 -4.23 -22.18
C SER A 1 -29.17 -3.41 -23.37
N TRP A 2 -27.96 -2.82 -23.32
CA TRP A 2 -27.33 -2.13 -24.47
C TRP A 2 -27.35 -2.97 -25.76
N ARG A 3 -27.13 -4.28 -25.63
CA ARG A 3 -27.19 -5.23 -26.76
C ARG A 3 -28.59 -5.32 -27.37
N ASP A 4 -29.64 -5.13 -26.57
CA ASP A 4 -31.03 -5.14 -27.05
C ASP A 4 -31.40 -3.84 -27.77
N HIS A 5 -30.86 -2.70 -27.31
CA HIS A 5 -31.07 -1.41 -27.96
C HIS A 5 -30.51 -1.41 -29.39
N CYS A 6 -29.29 -1.95 -29.57
CA CYS A 6 -28.67 -2.07 -30.89
C CYS A 6 -29.38 -3.09 -31.79
N LYS A 7 -30.01 -4.14 -31.22
CA LYS A 7 -30.77 -5.14 -31.99
C LYS A 7 -32.17 -4.67 -32.41
N LYS A 8 -32.77 -3.74 -31.68
CA LYS A 8 -34.16 -3.27 -31.90
C LYS A 8 -34.25 -2.00 -32.75
N SER A 9 -33.16 -1.25 -32.93
CA SER A 9 -33.13 -0.05 -33.77
C SER A 9 -32.35 -0.31 -35.06
N ARG A 10 -32.88 0.16 -36.20
CA ARG A 10 -32.18 0.13 -37.49
C ARG A 10 -30.99 1.11 -37.55
N SER A 11 -30.98 2.12 -36.67
CA SER A 11 -29.88 3.08 -36.53
C SER A 11 -29.84 3.56 -35.07
N PRO A 12 -29.20 2.80 -34.16
CA PRO A 12 -29.11 3.19 -32.76
C PRO A 12 -28.22 4.43 -32.61
N VAL A 13 -28.73 5.46 -31.95
CA VAL A 13 -27.99 6.69 -31.64
C VAL A 13 -27.77 6.77 -30.14
N VAL A 14 -26.54 7.12 -29.75
CA VAL A 14 -26.14 7.23 -28.35
C VAL A 14 -25.63 8.64 -28.08
N LYS A 15 -26.04 9.20 -26.95
CA LYS A 15 -25.51 10.47 -26.45
C LYS A 15 -24.61 10.19 -25.26
N ILE A 16 -23.33 10.54 -25.40
CA ILE A 16 -22.36 10.53 -24.30
C ILE A 16 -22.31 11.94 -23.71
N GLN A 17 -22.54 12.06 -22.40
CA GLN A 17 -22.44 13.31 -21.68
C GLN A 17 -21.03 13.48 -21.10
N PRO A 18 -20.60 14.72 -20.78
CA PRO A 18 -19.35 14.93 -20.04
C PRO A 18 -19.30 14.14 -18.74
N SER A 19 -18.09 13.77 -18.32
CA SER A 19 -17.86 13.10 -17.03
C SER A 19 -18.38 13.96 -15.88
N ARG A 20 -18.99 13.29 -14.89
CA ARG A 20 -19.45 13.91 -13.64
C ARG A 20 -18.88 13.17 -12.44
N THR A 21 -18.48 13.90 -11.41
CA THR A 21 -18.14 13.32 -10.11
C THR A 21 -19.42 13.10 -9.33
N LEU A 22 -19.60 11.89 -8.81
CA LEU A 22 -20.67 11.57 -7.88
C LEU A 22 -20.09 11.66 -6.47
N ILE A 23 -20.65 12.54 -5.64
CA ILE A 23 -20.22 12.75 -4.25
C ILE A 23 -21.31 12.18 -3.33
N GLY A 24 -20.93 11.41 -2.33
CA GLY A 24 -21.85 10.87 -1.32
C GLY A 24 -22.50 9.52 -1.68
N GLU A 25 -22.29 9.02 -2.90
CA GLU A 25 -22.64 7.64 -3.25
C GLU A 25 -21.53 6.70 -2.74
N PRO A 26 -21.82 5.71 -1.88
CA PRO A 26 -20.81 4.80 -1.37
C PRO A 26 -20.33 3.90 -2.51
N VAL A 27 -19.19 4.27 -3.09
CA VAL A 27 -18.40 3.36 -3.91
C VAL A 27 -17.50 2.59 -2.94
N GLY A 28 -17.87 1.33 -2.68
CA GLY A 28 -17.11 0.48 -1.76
C GLY A 28 -15.62 0.48 -2.10
N THR A 29 -14.77 0.61 -1.08
CA THR A 29 -13.32 0.60 -1.26
C THR A 29 -12.86 -0.71 -1.86
N LYS A 30 -11.95 -0.62 -2.83
CA LYS A 30 -11.46 -1.77 -3.59
C LYS A 30 -9.96 -1.68 -3.80
N VAL A 31 -9.30 -2.83 -3.79
CA VAL A 31 -7.92 -2.94 -4.26
C VAL A 31 -7.92 -3.01 -5.79
N ALA A 32 -7.24 -2.09 -6.44
CA ALA A 32 -7.22 -1.98 -7.88
C ALA A 32 -6.63 -3.24 -8.55
N ALA A 33 -7.15 -3.61 -9.72
CA ALA A 33 -6.71 -4.80 -10.45
C ALA A 33 -5.22 -4.74 -10.86
N PHE A 34 -4.67 -3.54 -11.07
CA PHE A 34 -3.26 -3.35 -11.38
C PHE A 34 -2.33 -3.38 -10.15
N SER A 35 -2.89 -3.33 -8.94
CA SER A 35 -2.06 -3.34 -7.73
C SER A 35 -1.38 -4.71 -7.59
N SER A 36 -0.06 -4.72 -7.48
CA SER A 36 0.71 -5.94 -7.24
C SER A 36 0.28 -6.60 -5.94
N ARG A 37 0.33 -7.93 -5.92
CA ARG A 37 -0.09 -8.77 -4.80
C ARG A 37 1.08 -9.55 -4.25
N GLY A 38 0.99 -9.92 -2.98
CA GLY A 38 1.89 -10.90 -2.38
C GLY A 38 1.62 -12.34 -2.86
N PRO A 39 2.36 -13.32 -2.32
CA PRO A 39 3.39 -13.18 -1.29
C PRO A 39 4.66 -12.50 -1.79
N ASN A 40 5.53 -12.10 -0.87
CA ASN A 40 6.85 -11.59 -1.20
C ASN A 40 7.72 -12.72 -1.79
N PRO A 41 8.15 -12.61 -3.07
CA PRO A 41 8.92 -13.68 -3.72
C PRO A 41 10.37 -13.78 -3.20
N ILE A 42 10.86 -12.78 -2.47
CA ILE A 42 12.21 -12.75 -1.93
C ILE A 42 12.25 -13.39 -0.54
N SER A 43 11.26 -13.08 0.31
CA SER A 43 11.16 -13.61 1.67
C SER A 43 9.72 -13.90 2.01
N ALA A 44 9.36 -15.19 1.96
CA ALA A 44 8.00 -15.64 2.21
C ALA A 44 7.51 -15.33 3.64
N ALA A 45 8.45 -15.21 4.60
CA ALA A 45 8.15 -14.85 5.98
C ALA A 45 7.65 -13.39 6.14
N ILE A 46 7.96 -12.51 5.17
CA ILE A 46 7.55 -11.10 5.22
C ILE A 46 6.32 -10.86 4.36
N LEU A 47 5.20 -10.50 5.00
CA LEU A 47 3.98 -10.08 4.30
C LEU A 47 4.24 -8.86 3.40
N LYS A 48 3.74 -8.92 2.16
CA LYS A 48 3.65 -7.78 1.24
C LYS A 48 2.31 -7.77 0.49
N PRO A 49 1.74 -6.59 0.19
CA PRO A 49 2.23 -5.25 0.55
C PRO A 49 2.08 -4.96 2.06
N ASP A 50 2.62 -3.84 2.55
CA ASP A 50 2.49 -3.48 3.98
C ASP A 50 1.16 -2.78 4.29
N ILE A 51 0.72 -1.89 3.40
CA ILE A 51 -0.42 -0.99 3.62
C ILE A 51 -1.03 -0.57 2.28
N ALA A 52 -2.34 -0.31 2.26
CA ALA A 52 -3.03 0.30 1.13
C ALA A 52 -3.35 1.79 1.39
N ALA A 53 -3.40 2.56 0.31
CA ALA A 53 -3.80 3.97 0.33
C ALA A 53 -4.52 4.35 -0.98
N PRO A 54 -5.24 5.48 -1.00
CA PRO A 54 -5.84 6.00 -2.22
C PRO A 54 -4.82 6.16 -3.36
N GLY A 55 -5.09 5.50 -4.49
CA GLY A 55 -4.20 5.51 -5.65
C GLY A 55 -4.92 5.40 -7.00
N VAL A 56 -6.24 5.50 -7.04
CA VAL A 56 -7.04 5.46 -8.28
C VAL A 56 -7.75 6.79 -8.44
N SER A 57 -7.66 7.37 -9.64
CA SER A 57 -8.31 8.65 -9.97
C SER A 57 -7.94 9.75 -8.97
N ILE A 58 -6.65 9.86 -8.65
CA ILE A 58 -6.10 10.91 -7.82
C ILE A 58 -5.85 12.15 -8.69
N LEU A 59 -6.45 13.27 -8.29
CA LEU A 59 -6.19 14.57 -8.90
C LEU A 59 -4.85 15.11 -8.38
N ALA A 60 -3.92 15.38 -9.28
CA ALA A 60 -2.62 15.93 -8.93
C ALA A 60 -2.19 17.01 -9.93
N ALA A 61 -1.28 17.87 -9.49
CA ALA A 61 -0.66 18.86 -10.37
C ALA A 61 0.20 18.16 -11.43
N THR A 62 0.22 18.74 -12.63
CA THR A 62 1.04 18.30 -13.76
C THR A 62 1.51 19.50 -14.56
N THR A 63 2.40 19.28 -15.52
CA THR A 63 2.82 20.35 -16.42
C THR A 63 1.63 20.79 -17.29
N PRO A 64 1.47 22.10 -17.57
CA PRO A 64 0.36 22.58 -18.41
C PRO A 64 0.30 21.94 -19.80
N ASN A 65 1.45 21.49 -20.31
CA ASN A 65 1.57 20.86 -21.63
C ASN A 65 1.35 19.33 -21.61
N ALA A 66 1.13 18.72 -20.45
CA ALA A 66 0.85 17.29 -20.38
C ALA A 66 -0.47 16.95 -21.09
N THR A 67 -0.49 15.83 -21.81
CA THR A 67 -1.72 15.30 -22.41
C THR A 67 -2.75 15.06 -21.31
N PHE A 68 -4.00 15.49 -21.55
CA PHE A 68 -5.10 15.44 -20.57
C PHE A 68 -4.95 16.35 -19.35
N SER A 69 -4.00 17.28 -19.35
CA SER A 69 -3.94 18.37 -18.37
C SER A 69 -5.14 19.29 -18.53
N ASP A 70 -5.85 19.54 -17.44
CA ASP A 70 -6.85 20.60 -17.31
C ASP A 70 -6.32 21.63 -16.31
N ARG A 71 -5.93 22.80 -16.82
CA ARG A 71 -5.39 23.92 -16.02
C ARG A 71 -4.22 23.52 -15.10
N GLY A 72 -3.36 22.60 -15.56
CA GLY A 72 -2.21 22.14 -14.79
C GLY A 72 -2.53 21.01 -13.79
N PHE A 73 -3.69 20.37 -13.92
CA PHE A 73 -4.07 19.21 -13.12
C PHE A 73 -4.48 18.03 -13.99
N ILE A 74 -4.31 16.82 -13.47
CA ILE A 74 -4.66 15.58 -14.15
C ILE A 74 -5.10 14.52 -13.15
N PHE A 75 -6.01 13.65 -13.57
CA PHE A 75 -6.35 12.43 -12.84
C PHE A 75 -5.43 11.29 -13.25
N LEU A 76 -4.72 10.71 -12.28
CA LEU A 76 -3.86 9.55 -12.49
C LEU A 76 -4.22 8.42 -11.54
N SER A 77 -3.88 7.21 -11.96
CA SER A 77 -4.07 5.99 -11.18
C SER A 77 -2.76 5.19 -11.17
N GLY A 78 -2.38 4.69 -10.00
CA GLY A 78 -1.19 3.88 -9.82
C GLY A 78 -0.80 3.77 -8.35
N THR A 79 -0.01 2.75 -8.02
CA THR A 79 0.67 2.69 -6.72
C THR A 79 1.60 3.90 -6.54
N SER A 80 2.13 4.47 -7.62
CA SER A 80 2.84 5.76 -7.63
C SER A 80 2.03 6.94 -7.08
N MET A 81 0.69 6.86 -7.04
CA MET A 81 -0.18 7.86 -6.42
C MET A 81 -0.51 7.50 -4.96
N ALA A 82 -0.50 6.21 -4.61
CA ALA A 82 -0.64 5.75 -3.23
C ALA A 82 0.60 6.05 -2.37
N THR A 83 1.81 5.87 -2.94
CA THR A 83 3.09 6.14 -2.26
C THR A 83 3.23 7.56 -1.68
N PRO A 84 2.98 8.65 -2.44
CA PRO A 84 3.03 10.01 -1.89
C PRO A 84 1.94 10.26 -0.83
N THR A 85 0.80 9.57 -0.92
CA THR A 85 -0.25 9.63 0.12
C THR A 85 0.29 9.09 1.44
N ILE A 86 0.91 7.90 1.45
CA ILE A 86 1.57 7.36 2.65
C ILE A 86 2.72 8.27 3.12
N SER A 87 3.52 8.79 2.19
CA SER A 87 4.64 9.68 2.53
C SER A 87 4.16 10.95 3.26
N GLY A 88 3.04 11.53 2.82
CA GLY A 88 2.41 12.67 3.50
C GLY A 88 1.90 12.32 4.89
N VAL A 89 1.27 11.15 5.05
CA VAL A 89 0.83 10.65 6.36
C VAL A 89 2.03 10.49 7.31
N ILE A 90 3.12 9.86 6.86
CA ILE A 90 4.33 9.70 7.67
C ILE A 90 4.95 11.05 8.02
N ALA A 91 4.98 12.01 7.09
CA ALA A 91 5.49 13.36 7.37
C ALA A 91 4.69 14.04 8.50
N LEU A 92 3.36 13.92 8.49
CA LEU A 92 2.50 14.45 9.55
C LEU A 92 2.74 13.72 10.89
N LEU A 93 2.79 12.39 10.88
CA LEU A 93 3.09 11.60 12.08
C LEU A 93 4.44 11.98 12.68
N LYS A 94 5.46 12.24 11.85
CA LYS A 94 6.78 12.68 12.30
C LYS A 94 6.76 14.05 13.00
N THR A 95 5.79 14.91 12.70
CA THR A 95 5.62 16.17 13.44
C THR A 95 5.16 15.94 14.88
N LEU A 96 4.36 14.88 15.10
CA LEU A 96 3.80 14.50 16.40
C LEU A 96 4.76 13.61 17.20
N HIS A 97 5.46 12.69 16.53
CA HIS A 97 6.35 11.69 17.13
C HIS A 97 7.75 11.78 16.53
N ARG A 98 8.53 12.77 16.95
CA ARG A 98 9.83 13.08 16.32
C ARG A 98 10.90 12.03 16.58
N ASP A 99 10.76 11.30 17.68
CA ASP A 99 11.65 10.28 18.22
C ASP A 99 11.41 8.87 17.66
N TRP A 100 10.28 8.65 16.97
CA TRP A 100 9.98 7.36 16.36
C TRP A 100 10.98 6.98 15.27
N SER A 101 11.38 5.71 15.29
CA SER A 101 12.14 5.10 14.22
C SER A 101 11.27 4.95 12.94
N PRO A 102 11.89 4.72 11.77
CA PRO A 102 11.16 4.32 10.57
C PRO A 102 10.27 3.08 10.75
N ALA A 103 10.71 2.11 11.57
CA ALA A 103 9.96 0.90 11.85
C ALA A 103 8.75 1.18 12.76
N ALA A 104 8.90 2.06 13.75
CA ALA A 104 7.79 2.52 14.58
C ALA A 104 6.70 3.22 13.74
N PHE A 105 7.07 4.06 12.77
CA PHE A 105 6.11 4.65 11.82
C PHE A 105 5.39 3.59 10.98
N ARG A 106 6.14 2.62 10.42
CA ARG A 106 5.55 1.50 9.68
C ARG A 106 4.59 0.70 10.56
N SER A 107 5.00 0.37 11.78
CA SER A 107 4.15 -0.33 12.74
C SER A 107 2.87 0.45 12.99
N ALA A 108 2.97 1.74 13.32
CA ALA A 108 1.80 2.56 13.63
C ALA A 108 0.78 2.57 12.50
N ILE A 109 1.21 2.76 11.23
CA ILE A 109 0.26 2.79 10.11
C ILE A 109 -0.32 1.40 9.79
N VAL A 110 0.43 0.32 10.00
CA VAL A 110 -0.01 -1.05 9.68
C VAL A 110 -0.98 -1.57 10.74
N THR A 111 -0.68 -1.39 12.03
CA THR A 111 -1.52 -1.95 13.12
C THR A 111 -2.81 -1.16 13.34
N THR A 112 -2.87 0.09 12.87
CA THR A 112 -4.06 0.96 13.03
C THR A 112 -4.91 1.10 11.77
N ALA A 113 -4.49 0.45 10.69
CA ALA A 113 -5.19 0.47 9.41
C ALA A 113 -6.62 -0.06 9.50
N TRP A 114 -7.48 0.44 8.62
CA TRP A 114 -8.83 -0.08 8.44
C TRP A 114 -8.81 -1.39 7.64
N ARG A 115 -9.41 -2.44 8.20
CA ARG A 115 -9.60 -3.74 7.52
C ARG A 115 -10.89 -3.80 6.69
N THR A 116 -11.81 -2.88 6.96
CA THR A 116 -12.99 -2.59 6.15
C THR A 116 -12.80 -1.24 5.49
N ASP A 117 -13.72 -0.87 4.61
CA ASP A 117 -13.78 0.52 4.18
C ASP A 117 -14.21 1.45 5.34
N PRO A 118 -14.12 2.79 5.15
CA PRO A 118 -14.49 3.77 6.17
C PRO A 118 -15.95 3.69 6.65
N PHE A 119 -16.82 3.02 5.89
CA PHE A 119 -18.24 2.84 6.15
C PHE A 119 -18.56 1.47 6.77
N GLY A 120 -17.54 0.61 6.94
CA GLY A 120 -17.67 -0.73 7.51
C GLY A 120 -17.87 -1.84 6.49
N GLU A 121 -17.83 -1.54 5.20
CA GLU A 121 -18.00 -2.53 4.13
C GLU A 121 -16.72 -3.34 3.88
N GLU A 122 -16.89 -4.57 3.40
CA GLU A 122 -15.77 -5.42 3.01
C GLU A 122 -15.00 -4.83 1.81
N ILE A 123 -13.67 -4.90 1.88
CA ILE A 123 -12.81 -4.48 0.78
C ILE A 123 -12.67 -5.64 -0.20
N PHE A 124 -12.92 -5.37 -1.49
CA PHE A 124 -12.75 -6.37 -2.55
C PHE A 124 -11.50 -6.10 -3.38
N ALA A 125 -10.86 -7.17 -3.82
CA ALA A 125 -9.82 -7.14 -4.82
C ALA A 125 -10.44 -7.21 -6.22
N GLU A 126 -10.28 -6.14 -7.00
CA GLU A 126 -10.62 -6.16 -8.42
C GLU A 126 -9.68 -7.08 -9.18
N GLY A 127 -10.21 -7.74 -10.21
CA GLY A 127 -9.54 -8.80 -10.95
C GLY A 127 -10.56 -9.77 -11.57
N SER A 128 -10.05 -10.82 -12.20
CA SER A 128 -10.86 -11.88 -12.81
C SER A 128 -10.40 -13.25 -12.29
N PRO A 129 -11.07 -13.83 -11.28
CA PRO A 129 -12.30 -13.36 -10.62
C PRO A 129 -12.03 -12.24 -9.60
N ARG A 130 -13.06 -11.42 -9.35
CA ARG A 130 -13.11 -10.54 -8.17
C ARG A 130 -13.19 -11.43 -6.93
N LYS A 131 -12.41 -11.11 -5.90
CA LYS A 131 -12.41 -11.81 -4.61
C LYS A 131 -12.51 -10.83 -3.44
N LEU A 132 -12.88 -11.35 -2.27
CA LEU A 132 -12.67 -10.63 -1.01
C LEU A 132 -11.17 -10.36 -0.85
N ALA A 133 -10.81 -9.13 -0.50
CA ALA A 133 -9.41 -8.79 -0.35
C ALA A 133 -8.83 -9.39 0.93
N ASP A 134 -7.59 -9.85 0.86
CA ASP A 134 -6.85 -10.45 1.96
C ASP A 134 -5.54 -9.67 2.22
N PRO A 135 -4.75 -10.01 3.26
CA PRO A 135 -3.52 -9.30 3.56
C PRO A 135 -2.47 -9.30 2.42
N PHE A 136 -2.51 -10.24 1.47
CA PHE A 136 -1.64 -10.19 0.29
C PHE A 136 -2.10 -9.16 -0.75
N ASP A 137 -3.28 -8.57 -0.56
CA ASP A 137 -3.82 -7.51 -1.42
C ASP A 137 -3.59 -6.10 -0.86
N TYR A 138 -3.70 -5.91 0.47
CA TYR A 138 -3.64 -4.59 1.11
C TYR A 138 -2.75 -4.52 2.36
N GLY A 139 -2.08 -5.60 2.76
CA GLY A 139 -1.28 -5.66 3.98
C GLY A 139 -2.10 -5.52 5.25
N GLY A 140 -1.76 -4.53 6.07
CA GLY A 140 -2.51 -4.19 7.29
C GLY A 140 -3.92 -3.65 7.02
N GLY A 141 -4.17 -3.10 5.83
CA GLY A 141 -5.45 -2.50 5.44
C GLY A 141 -5.32 -1.14 4.76
N LEU A 142 -6.41 -0.39 4.70
CA LEU A 142 -6.42 1.00 4.25
C LEU A 142 -5.87 1.91 5.36
N VAL A 143 -4.90 2.77 5.02
CA VAL A 143 -4.29 3.70 5.99
C VAL A 143 -5.32 4.52 6.76
N ASN A 144 -5.17 4.59 8.07
CA ASN A 144 -5.94 5.48 8.96
C ASN A 144 -4.98 6.43 9.69
N PRO A 145 -4.79 7.67 9.17
CA PRO A 145 -3.85 8.62 9.76
C PRO A 145 -4.20 9.03 11.20
N GLU A 146 -5.49 9.15 11.51
CA GLU A 146 -5.96 9.59 12.82
C GLU A 146 -5.64 8.54 13.90
N ARG A 147 -5.89 7.26 13.62
CA ARG A 147 -5.53 6.19 14.56
C ARG A 147 -4.03 5.96 14.63
N ALA A 148 -3.32 6.11 13.51
CA ALA A 148 -1.86 5.99 13.50
C ALA A 148 -1.14 7.07 14.34
N ALA A 149 -1.80 8.20 14.62
CA ALA A 149 -1.28 9.24 15.51
C ALA A 149 -1.21 8.80 16.98
N ASN A 150 -1.95 7.77 17.39
CA ASN A 150 -1.86 7.20 18.74
C ASN A 150 -2.09 5.68 18.69
N PRO A 151 -1.08 4.89 18.28
CA PRO A 151 -1.23 3.46 18.04
C PRO A 151 -1.27 2.63 19.33
N GLY A 152 -0.97 3.24 20.48
CA GLY A 152 -0.77 2.55 21.75
C GLY A 152 0.57 1.81 21.83
N LEU A 153 0.76 0.81 20.97
CA LEU A 153 1.98 0.00 20.88
C LEU A 153 2.56 0.02 19.46
N VAL A 154 3.89 -0.10 19.39
CA VAL A 154 4.62 -0.22 18.11
C VAL A 154 5.60 -1.38 18.17
N TYR A 155 5.74 -2.08 17.05
CA TYR A 155 6.78 -3.07 16.79
C TYR A 155 7.98 -2.33 16.19
N ASP A 156 8.94 -2.00 17.05
CA ASP A 156 10.12 -1.24 16.65
C ASP A 156 11.27 -2.15 16.20
N LEU A 157 12.12 -1.63 15.31
CA LEU A 157 13.31 -2.28 14.75
C LEU A 157 14.43 -1.25 14.56
N GLY A 158 15.63 -1.64 14.93
CA GLY A 158 16.87 -0.91 14.66
C GLY A 158 17.69 -1.53 13.53
N LEU A 159 18.82 -0.90 13.21
CA LEU A 159 19.76 -1.39 12.20
C LEU A 159 20.25 -2.82 12.48
N GLU A 160 20.45 -3.16 13.75
CA GLU A 160 20.93 -4.49 14.13
C GLU A 160 19.92 -5.59 13.80
N ASP A 161 18.63 -5.33 13.96
CA ASP A 161 17.59 -6.30 13.59
C ASP A 161 17.56 -6.57 12.08
N TYR A 162 17.78 -5.54 11.25
CA TYR A 162 17.93 -5.73 9.81
C TYR A 162 19.19 -6.52 9.44
N ILE A 163 20.29 -6.35 10.18
CA ILE A 163 21.51 -7.14 10.01
C ILE A 163 21.24 -8.60 10.35
N LEU A 164 20.60 -8.88 11.48
CA LEU A 164 20.23 -10.22 11.89
C LEU A 164 19.27 -10.87 10.87
N TYR A 165 18.29 -10.13 10.36
CA TYR A 165 17.42 -10.61 9.28
C TYR A 165 18.19 -10.93 8.00
N MET A 166 19.15 -10.10 7.59
CA MET A 166 19.98 -10.44 6.42
C MET A 166 20.87 -11.66 6.70
N CYS A 167 21.36 -11.82 7.92
CA CYS A 167 22.07 -13.03 8.33
C CYS A 167 21.15 -14.28 8.28
N SER A 168 19.84 -14.16 8.51
CA SER A 168 18.92 -15.31 8.42
C SER A 168 18.55 -15.69 6.98
N GLU A 169 18.54 -14.74 6.04
CA GLU A 169 18.12 -14.94 4.63
C GLU A 169 19.30 -15.31 3.69
N ASP A 170 20.31 -16.00 4.21
CA ASP A 170 21.48 -16.48 3.44
C ASP A 170 22.31 -15.41 2.70
N TYR A 171 22.15 -14.12 3.02
CA TYR A 171 23.07 -13.09 2.53
C TYR A 171 24.49 -13.35 3.05
N THR A 172 25.48 -12.98 2.24
CA THR A 172 26.89 -13.09 2.60
C THR A 172 27.31 -11.92 3.49
N GLU A 173 28.18 -12.17 4.46
CA GLU A 173 28.72 -11.13 5.35
C GLU A 173 29.39 -9.99 4.58
N SER A 174 30.01 -10.27 3.43
CA SER A 174 30.60 -9.25 2.56
C SER A 174 29.56 -8.32 1.94
N SER A 175 28.44 -8.87 1.45
CA SER A 175 27.34 -8.06 0.91
C SER A 175 26.68 -7.21 2.00
N ILE A 176 26.47 -7.78 3.19
CA ILE A 176 25.90 -7.03 4.32
C ILE A 176 26.88 -5.92 4.76
N SER A 177 28.17 -6.25 4.88
CA SER A 177 29.20 -5.28 5.28
C SER A 177 29.32 -4.12 4.28
N GLN A 178 29.22 -4.41 2.98
CA GLN A 178 29.21 -3.39 1.94
C GLN A 178 27.97 -2.49 2.04
N LEU A 179 26.79 -3.07 2.31
CA LEU A 179 25.55 -2.31 2.44
C LEU A 179 25.54 -1.40 3.68
N VAL A 180 26.01 -1.90 4.81
CA VAL A 180 25.99 -1.17 6.08
C VAL A 180 27.21 -0.24 6.24
N GLY A 181 28.30 -0.51 5.54
CA GLY A 181 29.56 0.24 5.65
C GLY A 181 30.38 -0.08 6.90
N LYS A 182 30.07 -1.18 7.61
CA LYS A 182 30.83 -1.69 8.76
C LYS A 182 31.08 -3.20 8.59
N GLY A 183 32.17 -3.73 9.14
CA GLY A 183 32.42 -5.17 9.12
C GLY A 183 31.38 -5.92 9.94
N ILE A 184 30.66 -6.84 9.30
CA ILE A 184 29.63 -7.69 9.90
C ILE A 184 30.11 -9.12 9.95
N VAL A 185 29.87 -9.78 11.08
CA VAL A 185 30.03 -11.22 11.25
C VAL A 185 28.71 -11.77 11.78
N CYS A 186 28.11 -12.71 11.07
CA CYS A 186 26.86 -13.34 11.47
C CYS A 186 27.13 -14.38 12.56
N SER A 187 26.22 -14.50 13.53
CA SER A 187 26.32 -15.52 14.57
C SER A 187 26.16 -16.94 14.00
N ASN A 188 26.73 -17.91 14.72
CA ASN A 188 26.50 -19.34 14.48
C ASN A 188 26.00 -20.00 15.78
N PRO A 189 24.75 -20.50 15.84
CA PRO A 189 23.79 -20.62 14.75
C PRO A 189 23.30 -19.26 14.22
N ARG A 190 22.86 -19.25 12.95
CA ARG A 190 22.22 -18.08 12.33
C ARG A 190 20.87 -17.80 13.00
N PRO A 191 20.46 -16.52 13.10
CA PRO A 191 19.15 -16.15 13.62
C PRO A 191 18.02 -16.66 12.72
N SER A 192 16.79 -16.68 13.23
CA SER A 192 15.59 -17.02 12.46
C SER A 192 14.98 -15.79 11.81
N ALA A 193 14.59 -15.90 10.53
CA ALA A 193 13.85 -14.85 9.85
C ALA A 193 12.47 -14.59 10.48
N LEU A 194 11.93 -15.58 11.21
CA LEU A 194 10.64 -15.49 11.91
C LEU A 194 10.72 -14.61 13.17
N ASP A 195 11.91 -14.34 13.69
CA ASP A 195 12.11 -13.48 14.86
C ASP A 195 12.15 -11.99 14.49
N PHE A 196 12.02 -11.67 13.20
CA PHE A 196 12.02 -10.29 12.73
C PHE A 196 10.74 -9.57 13.20
N ASN A 197 10.89 -8.54 14.05
CA ASN A 197 9.81 -7.85 14.78
C ASN A 197 8.88 -7.02 13.87
N LEU A 198 8.10 -7.70 13.03
CA LEU A 198 7.17 -7.11 12.08
C LEU A 198 5.74 -7.00 12.67
N PRO A 199 4.96 -5.98 12.26
CA PRO A 199 3.54 -5.85 12.63
C PRO A 199 2.61 -6.82 11.88
N SER A 200 3.12 -7.96 11.41
CA SER A 200 2.41 -8.95 10.59
C SER A 200 3.04 -10.33 10.72
N ILE A 201 2.23 -11.38 10.59
CA ILE A 201 2.67 -12.77 10.59
C ILE A 201 2.19 -13.43 9.29
N THR A 202 3.08 -14.17 8.63
CA THR A 202 2.79 -14.99 7.44
C THR A 202 3.25 -16.42 7.70
N ILE A 203 2.44 -17.41 7.35
CA ILE A 203 2.71 -18.86 7.50
C ILE A 203 2.33 -19.55 6.19
#